data_AF-A0A3B9HED6-F1
#
_entry.id   AF-A0A3B9HED6-F1
#
_cell.length_a   1.000
_cell.length_b   1.000
_cell.length_c   1.000
_cell.angle_alpha   90.00
_cell.angle_beta   90.00
_cell.angle_gamma   90.00
#
_symmetry.space_group_name_H-M   'P 1'
#
loop_
_entity.id
_entity.type
_entity.pdbx_description
1 polymer ?
#
loop_
_entity_poly.entity_id
_entity_poly.type
_entity_poly.pdbx_seq_one_letter_code
_entity_poly.pdbx_strand_id
1 'polypeptide(L)'
;KVNALDNPGDVTFTLSTLDNPDISSGEKYGLAIVPCYGFMSITDPTEQQRFLHNIRRNLSPGGRLVIEMEVPDPGVMLGDPATLYHYRDVNLRDESSVVLYSQRDYEDHSQIGYVKAVAEFLDSTGLVTKKVVHDLEFRYTFRWEM
;
A
#
# COMPACT_ATOMS: atom_id res chain seq x y z
N LYS A 1 -15.49 9.66 -0.36
CA LYS A 1 -15.32 11.05 0.12
C LYS A 1 -14.66 10.98 1.47
N VAL A 2 -13.37 11.32 1.56
CA VAL A 2 -12.64 11.36 2.83
C VAL A 2 -12.99 12.69 3.49
N ASN A 3 -14.07 12.68 4.27
CA ASN A 3 -14.38 13.77 5.21
C ASN A 3 -13.97 13.27 6.59
N ALA A 4 -12.71 13.49 6.98
CA ALA A 4 -12.28 13.40 8.39
C ALA A 4 -10.81 13.83 8.52
N LEU A 5 -10.53 15.12 8.47
CA LEU A 5 -9.46 15.82 9.20
C LEU A 5 -9.82 17.31 9.21
N ASP A 6 -10.92 17.67 9.87
CA ASP A 6 -11.27 19.08 10.09
C ASP A 6 -10.38 19.65 11.21
N ASN A 7 -9.12 19.95 10.85
CA ASN A 7 -8.24 20.81 11.64
C ASN A 7 -7.75 21.94 10.71
N PRO A 8 -8.60 22.97 10.48
CA PRO A 8 -8.47 23.89 9.36
C PRO A 8 -7.29 24.89 9.47
N GLY A 9 -6.41 24.74 10.45
CA GLY A 9 -5.33 25.70 10.73
C GLY A 9 -4.00 25.45 10.02
N ASP A 10 -3.53 24.19 9.93
CA ASP A 10 -2.10 23.93 9.60
C ASP A 10 -1.86 22.65 8.78
N VAL A 11 -2.84 22.18 7.99
CA VAL A 11 -2.66 20.98 7.14
C VAL A 11 -2.56 21.39 5.69
N THR A 12 -1.38 21.15 5.09
CA THR A 12 -1.15 21.30 3.65
C THR A 12 -1.22 19.92 3.00
N PHE A 13 -2.01 19.80 1.94
CA PHE A 13 -2.07 18.61 1.12
C PHE A 13 -1.30 18.84 -0.18
N THR A 14 -0.37 17.93 -0.47
CA THR A 14 0.43 17.97 -1.70
C THR A 14 0.31 16.63 -2.40
N LEU A 15 0.19 16.66 -3.73
CA LEU A 15 0.26 15.47 -4.57
C LEU A 15 1.68 15.32 -5.11
N SER A 16 2.33 14.20 -4.82
CA SER A 16 3.67 13.87 -5.31
C SER A 16 3.82 12.36 -5.46
N THR A 17 4.88 11.92 -6.14
CA THR A 17 5.24 10.50 -6.14
C THR A 17 5.85 10.14 -4.80
N LEU A 18 5.68 8.89 -4.39
CA LEU A 18 6.11 8.49 -3.06
C LEU A 18 7.64 8.52 -2.93
N ASP A 19 8.38 8.11 -3.95
CA ASP A 19 9.84 8.07 -3.99
C ASP A 19 10.50 9.47 -4.01
N ASN A 20 9.77 10.48 -4.45
CA ASN A 20 10.20 11.86 -4.51
C ASN A 20 9.12 12.80 -3.96
N PRO A 21 8.87 12.75 -2.64
CA PRO A 21 7.79 13.51 -2.03
C PRO A 21 8.12 15.01 -2.09
N ASP A 22 7.13 15.81 -2.46
CA ASP A 22 7.27 17.27 -2.49
C ASP A 22 7.03 17.85 -1.09
N ILE A 23 8.12 17.96 -0.32
CA ILE A 23 8.14 18.42 1.08
C ILE A 23 8.74 19.83 1.16
N SER A 24 8.44 20.70 0.20
CA SER A 24 9.10 22.00 -0.05
C SER A 24 8.85 23.13 0.96
N SER A 25 8.38 22.84 2.18
CA SER A 25 8.02 23.88 3.16
C SER A 25 9.21 24.56 3.85
N GLY A 26 10.44 24.02 3.73
CA GLY A 26 11.62 24.49 4.48
C GLY A 26 11.63 24.10 5.96
N GLU A 27 10.47 23.72 6.50
CA GLU A 27 10.28 23.22 7.86
C GLU A 27 10.85 21.81 8.05
N LYS A 28 11.09 21.45 9.31
CA LYS A 28 11.46 20.08 9.71
C LYS A 28 10.37 19.45 10.54
N TYR A 29 10.09 18.18 10.26
CA TYR A 29 9.00 17.44 10.90
C TYR A 29 9.52 16.58 12.06
N GLY A 30 8.74 16.48 13.14
CA GLY A 30 9.04 15.55 14.24
C GLY A 30 8.71 14.09 13.92
N LEU A 31 7.82 13.87 12.95
CA LEU A 31 7.29 12.55 12.61
C LEU A 31 6.93 12.47 11.12
N ALA A 32 7.33 11.38 10.47
CA ALA A 32 6.85 10.96 9.17
C ALA A 32 6.22 9.57 9.29
N ILE A 33 5.05 9.37 8.69
CA ILE A 33 4.31 8.10 8.71
C ILE A 33 4.06 7.67 7.27
N VAL A 34 4.39 6.42 6.96
CA VAL A 34 4.15 5.78 5.66
C VAL A 34 3.19 4.62 5.87
N PRO A 35 1.87 4.85 5.75
CA PRO A 35 0.86 3.81 5.94
C PRO A 35 0.59 3.02 4.65
N CYS A 36 -0.27 2.02 4.76
CA CYS A 36 -0.85 1.25 3.65
C CYS A 36 0.19 0.60 2.74
N TYR A 37 1.28 0.10 3.34
CA TYR A 37 2.41 -0.52 2.62
C TYR A 37 3.06 0.37 1.57
N GLY A 38 2.93 1.70 1.67
CA GLY A 38 3.44 2.63 0.66
C GLY A 38 4.93 2.44 0.38
N PHE A 39 5.75 2.24 1.40
CA PHE A 39 7.19 2.01 1.18
C PHE A 39 7.47 0.75 0.35
N MET A 40 6.65 -0.29 0.52
CA MET A 40 6.76 -1.53 -0.25
C MET A 40 6.28 -1.38 -1.69
N SER A 41 5.45 -0.38 -2.01
CA SER A 41 5.05 -0.09 -3.40
C SER A 41 6.17 0.57 -4.21
N ILE A 42 7.29 0.95 -3.57
CA ILE A 42 8.51 1.37 -4.26
C ILE A 42 9.32 0.12 -4.54
N THR A 43 9.25 -0.39 -5.78
CA THR A 43 9.82 -1.69 -6.14
C THR A 43 11.32 -1.64 -6.46
N ASP A 44 11.86 -0.47 -6.80
CA ASP A 44 13.29 -0.28 -7.04
C ASP A 44 14.04 0.05 -5.73
N PRO A 45 15.11 -0.71 -5.37
CA PRO A 45 15.87 -0.46 -4.14
C PRO A 45 16.56 0.91 -4.09
N THR A 46 17.00 1.44 -5.24
CA THR A 46 17.60 2.78 -5.35
C THR A 46 16.57 3.86 -5.04
N GLU A 47 15.32 3.66 -5.49
CA GLU A 47 14.21 4.56 -5.18
C GLU A 47 13.79 4.48 -3.71
N GLN A 48 13.80 3.28 -3.11
CA GLN A 48 13.61 3.11 -1.66
C GLN A 48 14.68 3.87 -0.87
N GLN A 49 15.95 3.81 -1.28
CA GLN A 49 17.03 4.59 -0.66
C GLN A 49 16.83 6.10 -0.83
N ARG A 50 16.44 6.55 -2.04
CA ARG A 50 16.13 7.96 -2.32
C ARG A 50 15.00 8.47 -1.43
N PHE A 51 13.94 7.67 -1.28
CA PHE A 51 12.84 7.95 -0.37
C PHE A 51 13.32 8.16 1.07
N LEU A 52 14.04 7.17 1.63
CA LEU A 52 14.55 7.25 3.00
C LEU A 52 15.47 8.46 3.21
N HIS A 53 16.30 8.78 2.21
CA HIS A 53 17.16 9.95 2.24
C HIS A 53 16.36 11.26 2.25
N ASN A 54 15.33 11.37 1.40
CA ASN A 54 14.45 12.52 1.35
C ASN A 54 13.67 12.72 2.65
N ILE A 55 13.12 11.65 3.23
CA ILE A 55 12.45 11.73 4.54
C ILE A 55 13.41 12.15 5.64
N ARG A 56 14.59 11.52 5.72
CA ARG A 56 15.62 11.88 6.72
C ARG A 56 16.00 13.36 6.63
N ARG A 57 16.16 13.90 5.43
CA ARG A 57 16.49 15.32 5.24
C ARG A 57 15.39 16.26 5.73
N ASN A 58 14.14 15.81 5.78
CA ASN A 58 13.00 16.61 6.22
C ASN A 58 12.60 16.37 7.68
N LEU A 59 13.21 15.40 8.37
CA LEU A 59 13.03 15.21 9.80
C LEU A 59 13.92 16.16 10.62
N SER A 60 13.38 16.61 11.75
CA SER A 60 14.13 17.32 12.79
C SER A 60 15.10 16.37 13.50
N PRO A 61 16.17 16.87 14.17
CA PRO A 61 17.00 16.04 15.03
C PRO A 61 16.14 15.32 16.09
N GLY A 62 16.23 13.99 16.15
CA GLY A 62 15.39 13.17 17.04
C GLY A 62 13.99 12.86 16.50
N GLY A 63 13.64 13.38 15.32
CA GLY A 63 12.42 13.03 14.60
C GLY A 63 12.39 11.55 14.19
N ARG A 64 11.17 11.03 13.97
CA ARG A 64 10.95 9.60 13.74
C ARG A 64 10.30 9.34 12.38
N LEU A 65 10.66 8.21 11.80
CA LEU A 65 9.98 7.62 10.66
C LEU A 65 9.27 6.35 11.13
N VAL A 66 7.98 6.24 10.83
CA VAL A 66 7.16 5.04 11.05
C VAL A 66 6.75 4.52 9.69
N ILE A 67 7.08 3.26 9.41
CA ILE A 67 6.72 2.57 8.16
C ILE A 67 5.88 1.35 8.53
N GLU A 68 4.73 1.23 7.88
CA GLU A 68 3.95 -0.01 7.88
C GLU A 68 4.52 -0.97 6.83
N MET A 69 4.95 -2.16 7.27
CA MET A 69 5.51 -3.20 6.41
C MET A 69 4.82 -4.53 6.68
N GLU A 70 4.67 -5.34 5.64
CA GLU A 70 4.21 -6.71 5.73
C GLU A 70 5.41 -7.67 5.73
N VAL A 71 5.36 -8.68 6.59
CA VAL A 71 6.36 -9.76 6.61
C VAL A 71 6.00 -10.75 5.50
N PRO A 72 6.97 -11.29 4.74
CA PRO A 72 6.67 -12.28 3.72
C PRO A 72 5.88 -13.46 4.31
N ASP A 73 4.68 -13.68 3.78
CA ASP A 73 3.81 -14.79 4.16
C ASP A 73 4.10 -15.99 3.24
N PRO A 74 4.53 -17.15 3.77
CA PRO A 74 4.75 -18.36 2.98
C PRO A 74 3.52 -18.78 2.18
N GLY A 75 2.29 -18.54 2.66
CA GLY A 75 1.07 -18.84 1.92
C GLY A 75 0.91 -17.97 0.66
N VAL A 76 1.50 -16.78 0.67
CA VAL A 76 1.58 -15.89 -0.49
C VAL A 76 2.71 -16.33 -1.43
N MET A 77 3.90 -16.62 -0.89
CA MET A 77 5.09 -16.98 -1.68
C MET A 77 5.00 -18.36 -2.34
N LEU A 78 4.26 -19.29 -1.72
CA LEU A 78 4.12 -20.67 -2.18
C LEU A 78 2.76 -20.94 -2.84
N GLY A 79 1.91 -19.91 -2.97
CA GLY A 79 0.62 -20.03 -3.62
C GLY A 79 0.77 -20.37 -5.10
N ASP A 80 -0.15 -21.16 -5.65
CA ASP A 80 -0.19 -21.41 -7.10
C ASP A 80 -0.51 -20.10 -7.84
N PRO A 81 0.42 -19.57 -8.66
CA PRO A 81 0.22 -18.30 -9.36
C PRO A 81 -0.87 -18.40 -10.43
N ALA A 82 -1.32 -19.59 -10.82
CA ALA A 82 -2.44 -19.78 -11.74
C ALA A 82 -3.82 -19.72 -11.06
N THR A 83 -3.87 -19.73 -9.72
CA THR A 83 -5.11 -19.83 -8.96
C THR A 83 -5.55 -18.48 -8.39
N LEU A 84 -6.83 -18.15 -8.60
CA LEU A 84 -7.50 -17.01 -7.98
C LEU A 84 -8.20 -17.47 -6.70
N TYR A 85 -7.69 -17.05 -5.54
CA TYR A 85 -8.21 -17.44 -4.24
C TYR A 85 -9.26 -16.46 -3.75
N HIS A 86 -10.35 -16.98 -3.16
CA HIS A 86 -11.26 -16.16 -2.37
C HIS A 86 -10.51 -15.58 -1.17
N TYR A 87 -10.62 -14.27 -0.98
CA TYR A 87 -9.97 -13.57 0.12
C TYR A 87 -10.98 -13.24 1.23
N ARG A 88 -12.07 -12.55 0.88
CA ARG A 88 -13.08 -12.13 1.86
C ARG A 88 -14.36 -11.62 1.20
N ASP A 89 -15.48 -11.80 1.89
CA ASP A 89 -16.75 -11.12 1.60
C ASP A 89 -16.95 -9.91 2.51
N VAL A 90 -17.40 -8.80 1.93
CA VAL A 90 -17.71 -7.55 2.64
C VAL A 90 -19.17 -7.18 2.37
N ASN A 91 -20.01 -7.31 3.38
CA ASN A 91 -21.41 -6.88 3.29
C ASN A 91 -21.52 -5.36 3.43
N LEU A 92 -22.26 -4.73 2.54
CA LEU A 92 -22.57 -3.30 2.56
C LEU A 92 -23.92 -3.07 3.27
N ARG A 93 -24.25 -1.80 3.52
CA ARG A 93 -25.42 -1.42 4.35
C ARG A 93 -26.77 -1.70 3.68
N ASP A 94 -26.79 -1.82 2.36
CA ASP A 94 -27.96 -1.94 1.49
C ASP A 94 -28.18 -3.38 1.00
N GLU A 95 -27.73 -4.37 1.78
CA GLU A 95 -27.75 -5.81 1.44
C GLU A 95 -26.92 -6.19 0.20
N SER A 96 -26.28 -5.22 -0.46
CA SER A 96 -25.27 -5.46 -1.47
C SER A 96 -23.97 -5.95 -0.81
N SER A 97 -23.09 -6.57 -1.59
CA SER A 97 -21.82 -7.09 -1.07
C SER A 97 -20.66 -6.91 -2.05
N VAL A 98 -19.45 -7.02 -1.53
CA VAL A 98 -18.23 -7.06 -2.33
C VAL A 98 -17.50 -8.36 -2.01
N VAL A 99 -17.28 -9.20 -3.02
CA VAL A 99 -16.47 -10.40 -2.92
C VAL A 99 -15.07 -10.07 -3.42
N LEU A 100 -14.08 -10.25 -2.55
CA LEU A 100 -12.68 -9.99 -2.83
C LEU A 100 -11.96 -11.31 -3.12
N TYR A 101 -11.19 -11.32 -4.20
CA TYR A 101 -10.29 -12.40 -4.54
C TYR A 101 -8.87 -11.87 -4.70
N SER A 102 -7.90 -12.75 -4.50
CA SER A 102 -6.49 -12.46 -4.69
C SER A 102 -5.81 -13.62 -5.41
N GLN A 103 -5.06 -13.30 -6.44
CA GLN A 103 -4.08 -14.18 -7.05
C GLN A 103 -2.71 -13.55 -6.80
N ARG A 104 -1.73 -14.38 -6.46
CA ARG A 104 -0.42 -13.91 -6.04
C ARG A 104 0.69 -14.71 -6.70
N ASP A 105 1.79 -14.05 -6.95
CA ASP A 105 3.05 -14.63 -7.42
C ASP A 105 4.20 -13.91 -6.72
N TYR A 106 5.37 -14.54 -6.66
CA TYR A 106 6.55 -13.96 -6.03
C TYR A 106 7.81 -14.37 -6.78
N GLU A 107 8.66 -13.40 -7.08
CA GLU A 107 9.96 -13.62 -7.68
C GLU A 107 11.06 -13.39 -6.62
N ASP A 108 11.80 -14.47 -6.33
CA ASP A 108 12.77 -14.54 -5.25
C ASP A 108 14.00 -13.63 -5.45
N HIS A 109 14.53 -13.53 -6.67
CA HIS A 109 15.79 -12.82 -6.96
C HIS A 109 15.65 -11.30 -6.81
N SER A 110 14.58 -10.75 -7.35
CA SER A 110 14.19 -9.35 -7.33
C SER A 110 13.35 -8.99 -6.11
N GLN A 111 12.91 -9.99 -5.35
CA GLN A 111 12.05 -9.90 -4.17
C GLN A 111 10.76 -9.10 -4.44
N ILE A 112 10.21 -9.26 -5.65
CA ILE A 112 8.98 -8.62 -6.08
C ILE A 112 7.82 -9.60 -5.92
N GLY A 113 6.81 -9.18 -5.17
CA GLY A 113 5.51 -9.83 -5.14
C GLY A 113 4.56 -9.18 -6.13
N TYR A 114 3.82 -10.02 -6.84
CA TYR A 114 2.75 -9.63 -7.73
C TYR A 114 1.42 -10.02 -7.10
N VAL A 115 0.48 -9.09 -7.02
CA VAL A 115 -0.88 -9.35 -6.54
C VAL A 115 -1.87 -8.86 -7.57
N LYS A 116 -2.69 -9.79 -8.08
CA LYS A 116 -3.93 -9.44 -8.76
C LYS A 116 -5.05 -9.42 -7.74
N ALA A 117 -5.54 -8.22 -7.44
CA ALA A 117 -6.71 -8.00 -6.60
C ALA A 117 -7.97 -7.89 -7.47
N VAL A 118 -8.97 -8.70 -7.16
CA VAL A 118 -10.26 -8.69 -7.86
C VAL A 118 -11.35 -8.36 -6.86
N ALA A 119 -12.22 -7.41 -7.21
CA ALA A 119 -13.40 -7.06 -6.44
C ALA A 119 -14.65 -7.19 -7.32
N GLU A 120 -15.56 -8.07 -6.92
CA GLU A 120 -16.87 -8.24 -7.56
C GLU A 120 -17.93 -7.60 -6.65
N PHE A 121 -18.70 -6.66 -7.18
CA PHE A 121 -19.80 -5.98 -6.48
C PHE A 121 -21.10 -6.67 -6.84
N LEU A 122 -21.80 -7.18 -5.84
CA LEU A 122 -23.06 -7.88 -5.97
C LEU A 122 -24.19 -7.00 -5.46
N ASP A 123 -25.34 -6.98 -6.15
CA ASP A 123 -26.55 -6.37 -5.61
C ASP A 123 -27.22 -7.25 -4.53
N SER A 124 -28.34 -6.79 -3.97
CA SER A 124 -29.09 -7.52 -2.93
C SER A 124 -29.65 -8.87 -3.38
N THR A 125 -29.67 -9.16 -4.68
CA THR A 125 -30.07 -10.47 -5.24
C THR A 125 -28.88 -11.42 -5.42
N GLY A 126 -27.65 -10.94 -5.19
CA GLY A 126 -26.41 -11.67 -5.43
C GLY A 126 -25.89 -11.58 -6.86
N LEU A 127 -26.47 -10.73 -7.71
CA LEU A 127 -26.02 -10.56 -9.09
C LEU A 127 -24.80 -9.64 -9.14
N VAL A 128 -23.74 -10.05 -9.83
CA VAL A 128 -22.56 -9.20 -10.05
C VAL A 128 -22.93 -8.04 -10.96
N THR A 129 -22.88 -6.82 -10.42
CA THR A 129 -23.16 -5.57 -11.13
C THR A 129 -21.90 -4.89 -11.65
N LYS A 130 -20.75 -5.13 -11.00
CA LYS A 130 -19.46 -4.56 -11.39
C LYS A 130 -18.31 -5.48 -10.98
N LYS A 131 -17.28 -5.54 -11.80
CA LYS A 131 -16.01 -6.20 -11.50
C LYS A 131 -14.86 -5.22 -11.68
N VAL A 132 -13.96 -5.15 -10.71
CA VAL A 132 -12.72 -4.36 -10.75
C VAL A 132 -11.56 -5.32 -10.60
N VAL A 133 -10.54 -5.14 -11.44
CA VAL A 133 -9.30 -5.91 -11.40
C VAL A 133 -8.14 -4.93 -11.33
N HIS A 134 -7.25 -5.13 -10.37
CA HIS A 134 -6.02 -4.37 -10.23
C HIS A 134 -4.83 -5.32 -10.13
N ASP A 135 -3.82 -5.06 -10.92
CA ASP A 135 -2.51 -5.67 -10.80
C ASP A 135 -1.63 -4.73 -9.98
N LEU A 136 -1.04 -5.27 -8.91
CA LEU A 136 -0.24 -4.56 -7.93
C LEU A 136 1.12 -5.25 -7.81
N GLU A 137 2.14 -4.44 -7.58
CA GLU A 137 3.49 -4.90 -7.32
C GLU A 137 3.96 -4.32 -6.00
N PHE A 138 4.72 -5.09 -5.25
CA PHE A 138 5.39 -4.64 -4.05
C PHE A 138 6.70 -5.38 -3.89
N ARG A 139 7.67 -4.70 -3.29
CA ARG A 139 8.94 -5.31 -2.92
C ARG A 139 8.90 -5.76 -1.47
N TYR A 140 9.13 -7.05 -1.24
CA TYR A 140 9.33 -7.56 0.10
C TYR A 140 10.75 -7.23 0.57
N THR A 141 10.87 -6.22 1.43
CA THR A 141 12.14 -5.88 2.07
C THR A 141 12.35 -6.76 3.30
N PHE A 142 13.43 -7.55 3.30
CA PHE A 142 13.74 -8.44 4.42
C PHE A 142 14.25 -7.65 5.61
N ARG A 143 14.07 -8.20 6.82
CA ARG A 143 14.47 -7.56 8.08
C ARG A 143 15.91 -7.06 8.10
N TRP A 144 16.83 -7.73 7.39
CA TRP A 144 18.26 -7.38 7.38
C TRP A 144 18.62 -6.31 6.34
N GLU A 145 17.68 -5.93 5.47
CA GLU A 145 17.82 -4.85 4.50
C GLU A 145 17.30 -3.50 5.05
N MET A 146 16.60 -3.53 6.19
CA MET A 146 16.05 -2.37 6.91
C MET A 146 16.90 -1.93 8.10
#